data_AF-A0A1F2V7M0-F1
#
_entry.id   AF-A0A1F2V7M0-F1
#
_cell.length_a   1.000
_cell.length_b   1.000
_cell.length_c   1.000
_cell.angle_alpha   90.00
_cell.angle_beta   90.00
_cell.angle_gamma   90.00
#
_symmetry.space_group_name_H-M   'P 1'
#
loop_
_entity.id
_entity.type
_entity.pdbx_description
1 polymer ?
#
loop_
_entity_poly.entity_id
_entity_poly.type
_entity_poly.pdbx_seq_one_letter_code
_entity_poly.pdbx_strand_id
1 'polypeptide(L)'
;MPPGKSQSAPDTDALYESAVKALARRARSSGQMRELLRKRKGGKSEIEAVVQRLKENGYLDDARFARFFVAARLENDLHGPARVRRDLAARRVKPEIAEAALQRGYQAVDEGQLLRNYLRRKVRLSRPLNKPSAVAALYRRLLRAGFRSDTIVRELKGLLGGSLYQAPAATEPVRWDELLDSLPETPDPESEPRA
;
A
#
# COMPACT_ATOMS: atom_id res chain seq x y z
N MET A 1 -2.96 -56.44 0.55
CA MET A 1 -3.05 -54.97 0.51
C MET A 1 -1.70 -54.41 0.95
N PRO A 2 -1.01 -53.57 0.15
CA PRO A 2 0.21 -52.94 0.61
C PRO A 2 -0.12 -51.84 1.64
N PRO A 3 0.69 -51.67 2.71
CA PRO A 3 0.49 -50.60 3.67
C PRO A 3 0.71 -49.24 3.00
N GLY A 4 -0.28 -48.36 3.11
CA GLY A 4 -0.20 -47.00 2.59
C GLY A 4 0.94 -46.23 3.24
N LYS A 5 1.83 -45.66 2.42
CA LYS A 5 2.92 -44.77 2.85
C LYS A 5 2.32 -43.65 3.70
N SER A 6 2.60 -43.65 5.01
CA SER A 6 2.41 -42.47 5.84
C SER A 6 3.32 -41.38 5.28
N GLN A 7 2.74 -40.30 4.78
CA GLN A 7 3.51 -39.11 4.44
C GLN A 7 4.03 -38.54 5.76
N SER A 8 5.27 -38.86 6.12
CA SER A 8 5.95 -38.26 7.28
C SER A 8 6.03 -36.74 7.07
N ALA A 9 5.95 -35.99 8.17
CA ALA A 9 6.18 -34.55 8.14
C ALA A 9 7.53 -34.26 7.46
N PRO A 10 7.63 -33.22 6.62
CA PRO A 10 8.89 -32.85 5.99
C PRO A 10 9.92 -32.52 7.07
N ASP A 11 11.13 -33.05 6.89
CA ASP A 11 12.27 -32.76 7.75
C ASP A 11 12.53 -31.24 7.86
N THR A 12 13.00 -30.79 9.03
CA THR A 12 13.24 -29.37 9.34
C THR A 12 14.24 -28.76 8.36
N ASP A 13 15.26 -29.51 7.96
CA ASP A 13 16.24 -29.05 6.96
C ASP A 13 15.63 -28.94 5.56
N ALA A 14 14.74 -29.86 5.17
CA ALA A 14 14.00 -29.76 3.91
C ALA A 14 13.05 -28.54 3.89
N LEU A 15 12.42 -28.22 5.03
CA LEU A 15 11.64 -26.99 5.20
C LEU A 15 12.52 -25.74 5.09
N TYR A 16 13.71 -25.76 5.69
CA TYR A 16 14.68 -24.66 5.62
C TYR A 16 15.15 -24.41 4.18
N GLU A 17 15.60 -25.43 3.45
CA GLU A 17 16.01 -25.29 2.05
C GLU A 17 14.88 -24.74 1.18
N SER A 18 13.66 -25.25 1.40
CA SER A 18 12.47 -24.78 0.70
C SER A 18 12.18 -23.31 0.98
N ALA A 19 12.36 -22.87 2.22
CA ALA A 19 12.22 -21.47 2.63
C ALA A 19 13.28 -20.58 1.96
N VAL A 20 14.54 -21.00 1.95
CA VAL A 20 15.64 -20.28 1.27
C VAL A 20 15.36 -20.16 -0.23
N LYS A 21 15.00 -21.27 -0.90
CA LYS A 21 14.59 -21.29 -2.32
C LYS A 21 13.37 -20.39 -2.57
N ALA A 22 12.48 -20.23 -1.59
CA ALA A 22 11.36 -19.30 -1.71
C ALA A 22 11.85 -17.85 -1.62
N LEU A 23 12.67 -17.51 -0.62
CA LEU A 23 13.20 -16.15 -0.42
C LEU A 23 14.04 -15.68 -1.60
N ALA A 24 14.85 -16.56 -2.19
CA ALA A 24 15.62 -16.27 -3.40
C ALA A 24 14.75 -15.82 -4.59
N ARG A 25 13.52 -16.34 -4.68
CA ARG A 25 12.58 -15.96 -5.75
C ARG A 25 11.87 -14.64 -5.48
N ARG A 26 11.59 -14.33 -4.21
CA ARG A 26 10.82 -13.15 -3.81
C ARG A 26 10.93 -12.89 -2.31
N ALA A 27 11.10 -11.62 -1.95
CA ALA A 27 10.99 -11.15 -0.57
C ALA A 27 9.64 -11.52 0.06
N ARG A 28 9.67 -12.03 1.30
CA ARG A 28 8.50 -12.43 2.08
C ARG A 28 8.64 -11.92 3.51
N SER A 29 7.52 -11.63 4.15
CA SER A 29 7.47 -11.48 5.60
C SER A 29 7.60 -12.84 6.29
N SER A 30 7.93 -12.82 7.58
CA SER A 30 7.93 -13.99 8.43
C SER A 30 6.54 -14.63 8.51
N GLY A 31 5.46 -13.83 8.52
CA GLY A 31 4.09 -14.34 8.50
C GLY A 31 3.74 -15.07 7.19
N GLN A 32 4.21 -14.58 6.05
CA GLN A 32 4.09 -15.29 4.78
C GLN A 32 4.94 -16.56 4.75
N MET A 33 6.12 -16.54 5.37
CA MET A 33 6.97 -17.73 5.46
C MET A 33 6.29 -18.83 6.27
N ARG A 34 5.72 -18.51 7.43
CA ARG A 34 4.93 -19.47 8.23
C ARG A 34 3.79 -20.07 7.42
N GLU A 35 3.03 -19.23 6.71
CA GLU A 35 1.93 -19.70 5.88
C GLU A 35 2.40 -20.62 4.75
N LEU A 36 3.53 -20.29 4.11
CA LEU A 36 4.15 -21.11 3.07
C LEU A 36 4.54 -22.49 3.61
N LEU A 37 5.22 -22.54 4.75
CA LEU A 37 5.69 -23.79 5.35
C LEU A 37 4.52 -24.64 5.89
N ARG A 38 3.48 -24.00 6.43
CA ARG A 38 2.23 -24.68 6.83
C ARG A 38 1.57 -25.38 5.64
N LYS A 39 1.49 -24.71 4.48
CA LYS A 39 0.97 -25.32 3.24
C LYS A 39 1.81 -26.50 2.75
N ARG A 40 3.06 -26.60 3.18
CA ARG A 40 3.95 -27.73 2.92
C ARG A 40 3.85 -28.84 3.98
N LYS A 41 2.85 -28.78 4.85
CA LYS A 41 2.61 -29.74 5.95
C LYS A 41 3.72 -29.75 7.01
N GLY A 42 4.47 -28.65 7.17
CA GLY A 42 5.37 -28.50 8.30
C GLY A 42 4.62 -28.40 9.63
N GLY A 43 5.13 -29.05 10.67
CA GLY A 43 4.64 -28.96 12.03
C GLY A 43 4.96 -27.60 12.66
N LYS A 44 4.15 -27.20 13.64
CA LYS A 44 4.26 -25.87 14.28
C LYS A 44 5.66 -25.61 14.85
N SER A 45 6.25 -26.61 15.52
CA SER A 45 7.58 -26.49 16.12
C SER A 45 8.69 -26.33 15.07
N GLU A 46 8.66 -27.17 14.03
CA GLU A 46 9.63 -27.14 12.92
C GLU A 46 9.55 -25.81 12.16
N ILE A 47 8.34 -25.29 11.93
CA ILE A 47 8.13 -24.00 11.28
C ILE A 47 8.76 -22.86 12.07
N GLU A 48 8.54 -22.80 13.39
CA GLU A 48 9.13 -21.74 14.21
C GLU A 48 10.66 -21.88 14.29
N ALA A 49 11.19 -23.10 14.37
CA ALA A 49 12.64 -23.34 14.32
C ALA A 49 13.26 -22.85 13.00
N VAL A 50 12.64 -23.17 11.86
CA VAL A 50 13.07 -22.68 10.54
C VAL A 50 12.98 -21.17 10.45
N VAL A 51 11.86 -20.57 10.86
CA VAL A 51 11.68 -19.10 10.81
C VAL A 51 12.69 -18.40 11.70
N GLN A 52 12.98 -18.94 12.87
CA GLN A 52 13.98 -18.40 13.79
C GLN A 52 15.38 -18.47 13.18
N ARG A 53 15.78 -19.63 12.65
CA ARG A 53 17.04 -19.81 11.93
C ARG A 53 17.17 -18.84 10.75
N LEU A 54 16.10 -18.60 9.97
CA LEU A 54 16.11 -17.63 8.87
C LEU A 54 16.31 -16.18 9.36
N LYS A 55 15.80 -15.83 10.55
CA LYS A 55 16.01 -14.50 11.14
C LYS A 55 17.43 -14.33 11.64
N GLU A 56 17.97 -15.34 12.32
CA GLU A 56 19.36 -15.33 12.82
C GLU A 56 20.37 -15.19 11.68
N ASN A 57 20.11 -15.84 10.54
CA ASN A 57 20.92 -15.69 9.32
C ASN A 57 20.63 -14.38 8.54
N GLY A 58 19.75 -13.50 9.03
CA GLY A 58 19.43 -12.22 8.40
C GLY A 58 18.58 -12.33 7.11
N TYR A 59 18.08 -13.52 6.77
CA TYR A 59 17.23 -13.75 5.60
C TYR A 59 15.80 -13.22 5.80
N LEU A 60 15.31 -13.20 7.03
CA LEU A 60 14.02 -12.61 7.40
C LEU A 60 14.21 -11.43 8.35
N ASP A 61 13.64 -10.30 7.98
CA ASP A 61 13.51 -9.11 8.82
C ASP A 61 12.22 -8.39 8.43
N ASP A 62 11.19 -8.52 9.27
CA ASP A 62 9.87 -7.94 9.02
C ASP A 62 9.90 -6.41 9.06
N ALA A 63 10.77 -5.81 9.87
CA ALA A 63 10.89 -4.36 9.98
C ALA A 63 11.54 -3.78 8.72
N ARG A 64 12.63 -4.39 8.25
CA ARG A 64 13.27 -4.05 6.98
C ARG A 64 12.32 -4.28 5.81
N PHE A 65 11.62 -5.41 5.78
CA PHE A 65 10.60 -5.69 4.77
C PHE A 65 9.51 -4.61 4.73
N ALA A 66 8.96 -4.24 5.89
CA ALA A 66 7.90 -3.24 5.97
C ALA A 66 8.37 -1.86 5.50
N ARG A 67 9.57 -1.41 5.90
CA ARG A 67 10.15 -0.14 5.43
C ARG A 67 10.30 -0.08 3.92
N PHE A 68 10.93 -1.09 3.32
CA PHE A 68 11.08 -1.16 1.86
C PHE A 68 9.73 -1.25 1.15
N PHE A 69 8.78 -1.98 1.72
CA PHE A 69 7.45 -2.09 1.15
C PHE A 69 6.71 -0.75 1.14
N VAL A 70 6.78 0.01 2.23
CA VAL A 70 6.18 1.35 2.32
C VAL A 70 6.82 2.29 1.29
N ALA A 71 8.14 2.37 1.25
CA ALA A 71 8.87 3.22 0.30
C ALA A 71 8.51 2.87 -1.16
N ALA A 72 8.52 1.58 -1.51
CA ALA A 72 8.17 1.15 -2.85
C ALA A 72 6.72 1.50 -3.26
N ARG A 73 5.76 1.48 -2.32
CA ARG A 73 4.37 1.86 -2.59
C ARG A 73 4.17 3.37 -2.70
N LEU A 74 4.94 4.15 -1.93
CA LEU A 74 4.96 5.60 -2.04
C LEU A 74 5.51 6.02 -3.41
N GLU A 75 6.68 5.52 -3.80
CA GLU A 75 7.39 5.95 -5.01
C GLU A 75 6.71 5.48 -6.31
N ASN A 76 6.27 4.22 -6.37
CA ASN A 76 5.81 3.61 -7.63
C ASN A 76 4.30 3.71 -7.83
N ASP A 77 3.53 3.53 -6.76
CA ASP A 77 2.06 3.46 -6.84
C ASP A 77 1.37 4.73 -6.37
N LEU A 78 2.08 5.58 -5.60
CA LEU A 78 1.54 6.79 -4.99
C LEU A 78 0.32 6.46 -4.10
N HIS A 79 0.40 5.35 -3.38
CA HIS A 79 -0.68 4.92 -2.50
C HIS A 79 -0.71 5.73 -1.20
N GLY A 80 -1.91 5.99 -0.69
CA GLY A 80 -2.09 6.54 0.65
C GLY A 80 -1.87 5.50 1.76
N PRO A 81 -1.68 5.95 3.01
CA PRO A 81 -1.24 5.11 4.12
C PRO A 81 -2.22 3.98 4.42
N ALA A 82 -3.53 4.20 4.26
CA ALA A 82 -4.54 3.19 4.54
C ALA A 82 -4.51 2.02 3.54
N ARG A 83 -4.04 2.24 2.31
CA ARG A 83 -3.86 1.16 1.34
C ARG A 83 -2.61 0.35 1.67
N VAL A 84 -1.50 1.02 1.95
CA VAL A 84 -0.24 0.36 2.29
C VAL A 84 -0.37 -0.48 3.58
N ARG A 85 -1.10 0.02 4.59
CA ARG A 85 -1.47 -0.74 5.78
C ARG A 85 -2.17 -2.06 5.46
N ARG A 86 -3.21 -2.01 4.63
CA ARG A 86 -3.95 -3.21 4.20
C ARG A 86 -3.07 -4.18 3.43
N ASP A 87 -2.18 -3.66 2.58
CA ASP A 87 -1.26 -4.48 1.80
C ASP A 87 -0.19 -5.18 2.68
N LEU A 88 0.27 -4.53 3.75
CA LEU A 88 1.14 -5.10 4.78
C LEU A 88 0.41 -6.17 5.61
N ALA A 89 -0.82 -5.90 6.02
CA ALA A 89 -1.67 -6.86 6.72
C ALA A 89 -1.96 -8.11 5.87
N ALA A 90 -2.25 -7.95 4.58
CA ALA A 90 -2.40 -9.05 3.63
C ALA A 90 -1.09 -9.87 3.46
N ARG A 91 0.06 -9.23 3.72
CA ARG A 91 1.38 -9.88 3.81
C ARG A 91 1.69 -10.39 5.20
N ARG A 92 0.73 -10.45 6.13
CA ARG A 92 0.92 -11.00 7.48
C ARG A 92 2.09 -10.35 8.23
N VAL A 93 2.35 -9.06 7.96
CA VAL A 93 3.28 -8.27 8.78
C VAL A 93 2.56 -7.94 10.08
N LYS A 94 3.27 -8.03 11.20
CA LYS A 94 2.70 -7.71 12.51
C LYS A 94 2.20 -6.25 12.55
N PRO A 95 1.06 -5.97 13.20
CA PRO A 95 0.50 -4.62 13.25
C PRO A 95 1.48 -3.58 13.76
N GLU A 96 2.26 -3.88 14.80
CA GLU A 96 3.18 -2.93 15.42
C GLU A 96 4.31 -2.54 14.45
N ILE A 97 4.82 -3.52 13.69
CA ILE A 97 5.85 -3.30 12.67
C ILE A 97 5.29 -2.50 11.49
N ALA A 98 4.06 -2.81 11.08
CA ALA A 98 3.39 -2.11 10.00
C ALA A 98 3.15 -0.64 10.34
N GLU A 99 2.62 -0.34 11.53
CA GLU A 99 2.39 1.04 11.97
C GLU A 99 3.70 1.80 12.13
N ALA A 100 4.75 1.20 12.70
CA ALA A 100 6.07 1.85 12.80
C ALA A 100 6.66 2.20 11.42
N ALA A 101 6.51 1.30 10.43
CA ALA A 101 6.98 1.55 9.07
C ALA A 101 6.14 2.63 8.36
N LEU A 102 4.82 2.62 8.55
CA LEU A 102 3.91 3.63 8.00
C LEU A 102 4.18 5.01 8.60
N GLN A 103 4.29 5.11 9.92
CA GLN A 103 4.57 6.36 10.62
C GLN A 103 5.86 6.97 10.08
N ARG A 104 6.93 6.17 9.99
CA ARG A 104 8.21 6.64 9.45
C ARG A 104 8.14 7.03 7.97
N GLY A 105 7.46 6.23 7.15
CA GLY A 105 7.41 6.46 5.71
C GLY A 105 6.55 7.64 5.29
N TYR A 106 5.50 7.96 6.05
CA TYR A 106 4.57 9.05 5.75
C TYR A 106 4.83 10.32 6.56
N GLN A 107 5.80 10.33 7.50
CA GLN A 107 6.06 11.46 8.40
C GLN A 107 6.31 12.78 7.65
N ALA A 108 7.05 12.73 6.54
CA ALA A 108 7.40 13.91 5.73
C ALA A 108 6.60 13.96 4.40
N VAL A 109 5.52 13.19 4.29
CA VAL A 109 4.72 13.12 3.06
C VAL A 109 3.50 14.02 3.19
N ASP A 110 3.44 15.06 2.36
CA ASP A 110 2.18 15.78 2.14
C ASP A 110 1.21 14.87 1.36
N GLU A 111 0.16 14.42 2.05
CA GLU A 111 -0.86 13.55 1.49
C GLU A 111 -1.66 14.24 0.36
N GLY A 112 -1.83 15.56 0.42
CA GLY A 112 -2.46 16.37 -0.63
C GLY A 112 -1.63 16.35 -1.91
N GLN A 113 -0.33 16.65 -1.80
CA GLN A 113 0.58 16.57 -2.94
C GLN A 113 0.69 15.15 -3.51
N LEU A 114 0.72 14.12 -2.64
CA LEU A 114 0.71 12.72 -3.07
C LEU A 114 -0.56 12.38 -3.86
N LEU A 115 -1.73 12.85 -3.41
CA LEU A 115 -3.01 12.67 -4.09
C LEU A 115 -3.01 13.36 -5.46
N ARG A 116 -2.55 14.61 -5.54
CA ARG A 116 -2.42 15.35 -6.80
C ARG A 116 -1.51 14.60 -7.79
N ASN A 117 -0.36 14.11 -7.33
CA ASN A 117 0.55 13.29 -8.14
C ASN A 117 -0.10 11.98 -8.60
N TYR A 118 -0.90 11.34 -7.73
CA TYR A 118 -1.65 10.13 -8.09
C TYR A 118 -2.69 10.42 -9.18
N LEU A 119 -3.41 11.55 -9.09
CA LEU A 119 -4.35 11.99 -10.13
C LEU A 119 -3.63 12.16 -11.47
N ARG A 120 -2.55 12.95 -11.51
CA ARG A 120 -1.73 13.19 -12.72
C ARG A 120 -1.25 11.89 -13.36
N ARG A 121 -0.66 10.99 -12.58
CA ARG A 121 0.06 9.82 -13.12
C ARG A 121 -0.80 8.57 -13.32
N LYS A 122 -1.87 8.39 -12.52
CA LYS A 122 -2.59 7.10 -12.45
C LYS A 122 -4.05 7.21 -12.85
N VAL A 123 -4.66 8.40 -12.86
CA VAL A 123 -6.08 8.56 -13.15
C VAL A 123 -6.29 9.07 -14.56
N ARG A 124 -7.01 8.31 -15.37
CA ARG A 124 -7.61 8.79 -16.61
C ARG A 124 -9.11 8.86 -16.40
N LEU A 125 -9.71 10.03 -16.63
CA LEU A 125 -11.15 10.21 -16.54
C LEU A 125 -11.78 9.91 -17.89
N SER A 126 -12.79 9.04 -17.87
CA SER A 126 -13.65 8.77 -19.02
C SER A 126 -14.96 9.58 -18.98
N ARG A 127 -15.24 10.26 -17.87
CA ARG A 127 -16.46 11.05 -17.66
C ARG A 127 -16.11 12.42 -17.10
N PRO A 128 -16.87 13.47 -17.50
CA PRO A 128 -16.68 14.81 -16.96
C PRO A 128 -16.99 14.87 -15.47
N LEU A 129 -16.23 15.70 -14.75
CA LEU A 129 -16.40 15.90 -13.30
C LEU A 129 -17.61 16.77 -12.94
N ASN A 130 -18.36 17.30 -13.92
CA ASN A 130 -19.61 18.04 -13.69
C ASN A 130 -20.78 17.12 -13.28
N LYS A 131 -20.61 15.80 -13.37
CA LYS A 131 -21.62 14.83 -12.93
C LYS A 131 -21.32 14.37 -11.50
N PRO A 132 -22.28 14.46 -10.55
CA PRO A 132 -22.09 13.94 -9.19
C PRO A 132 -21.66 12.48 -9.14
N SER A 133 -22.14 11.67 -10.10
CA SER A 133 -21.77 10.26 -10.23
C SER A 133 -20.30 10.04 -10.62
N ALA A 134 -19.70 10.96 -11.39
CA ALA A 134 -18.27 10.92 -11.74
C ALA A 134 -17.41 11.29 -10.53
N VAL A 135 -17.78 12.34 -9.80
CA VAL A 135 -17.11 12.75 -8.55
C VAL A 135 -17.18 11.62 -7.52
N ALA A 136 -18.34 10.99 -7.32
CA ALA A 136 -18.49 9.85 -6.41
C ALA A 136 -17.65 8.63 -6.85
N ALA A 137 -17.52 8.38 -8.16
CA ALA A 137 -16.65 7.32 -8.67
C ALA A 137 -15.16 7.63 -8.40
N LEU A 138 -14.73 8.87 -8.59
CA LEU A 138 -13.37 9.31 -8.29
C LEU A 138 -13.08 9.23 -6.78
N TYR A 139 -13.99 9.72 -5.94
CA TYR A 139 -13.90 9.60 -4.49
C TYR A 139 -13.67 8.16 -4.04
N ARG A 140 -14.50 7.21 -4.52
CA ARG A 140 -14.35 5.77 -4.23
C ARG A 140 -13.02 5.20 -4.74
N ARG A 141 -12.51 5.72 -5.86
CA ARG A 141 -11.19 5.31 -6.37
C ARG A 141 -10.08 5.77 -5.44
N LEU A 142 -10.11 7.02 -4.98
CA LEU A 142 -9.11 7.59 -4.07
C LEU A 142 -9.15 6.91 -2.69
N LEU A 143 -10.34 6.59 -2.16
CA LEU A 143 -10.48 5.77 -0.95
C LEU A 143 -9.83 4.39 -1.12
N ARG A 144 -10.03 3.74 -2.28
CA ARG A 144 -9.39 2.45 -2.56
C ARG A 144 -7.87 2.57 -2.68
N ALA A 145 -7.37 3.69 -3.20
CA ALA A 145 -5.95 4.05 -3.25
C ALA A 145 -5.36 4.40 -1.87
N GLY A 146 -6.20 4.62 -0.86
CA GLY A 146 -5.81 4.69 0.54
C GLY A 146 -5.65 6.09 1.13
N PHE A 147 -6.12 7.12 0.43
CA PHE A 147 -6.12 8.50 0.91
C PHE A 147 -7.21 8.71 1.98
N ARG A 148 -6.94 9.60 2.93
CA ARG A 148 -7.90 9.99 3.97
C ARG A 148 -9.06 10.80 3.39
N SER A 149 -10.26 10.59 3.93
CA SER A 149 -11.51 11.17 3.41
C SER A 149 -11.49 12.71 3.40
N ASP A 150 -10.94 13.33 4.46
CA ASP A 150 -10.79 14.78 4.58
C ASP A 150 -9.83 15.35 3.53
N THR A 151 -8.67 14.72 3.32
CA THR A 151 -7.74 15.07 2.24
C THR A 151 -8.45 14.99 0.89
N ILE A 152 -9.15 13.89 0.60
CA ILE A 152 -9.87 13.75 -0.67
C ILE A 152 -10.91 14.85 -0.85
N VAL A 153 -11.74 15.11 0.17
CA VAL A 153 -12.80 16.13 0.07
C VAL A 153 -12.21 17.52 -0.13
N ARG A 154 -11.14 17.87 0.58
CA ARG A 154 -10.44 19.15 0.44
C ARG A 154 -9.90 19.33 -0.98
N GLU A 155 -9.13 18.37 -1.48
CA GLU A 155 -8.53 18.45 -2.82
C GLU A 155 -9.60 18.49 -3.92
N LEU A 156 -10.65 17.66 -3.82
CA LEU A 156 -11.74 17.66 -4.81
C LEU A 156 -12.56 18.95 -4.78
N LYS A 157 -12.79 19.56 -3.61
CA LYS A 157 -13.46 20.88 -3.52
C LYS A 157 -12.62 21.98 -4.16
N GLY A 158 -11.31 21.96 -3.93
CA GLY A 158 -10.37 22.90 -4.57
C GLY A 158 -10.38 22.76 -6.09
N LEU A 159 -10.29 21.53 -6.59
CA LEU A 159 -10.33 21.21 -8.03
C LEU A 159 -11.63 21.64 -8.74
N LEU A 160 -12.74 21.71 -8.00
CA LEU A 160 -14.05 22.02 -8.56
C LEU A 160 -14.48 23.46 -8.22
N GLY A 161 -13.54 24.34 -7.84
CA GLY A 161 -13.82 25.77 -7.65
C GLY A 161 -14.82 26.08 -6.53
N GLY A 162 -14.86 25.26 -5.48
CA GLY A 162 -15.81 25.44 -4.37
C GLY A 162 -17.25 25.00 -4.68
N SER A 163 -17.56 24.61 -5.91
CA SER A 163 -18.85 24.07 -6.32
C SER A 163 -18.70 22.83 -7.17
N LEU A 164 -19.13 21.68 -6.66
CA LEU A 164 -19.15 20.40 -7.39
C LEU A 164 -19.96 20.45 -8.72
N TYR A 165 -20.60 21.58 -9.02
CA TYR A 165 -21.49 21.84 -10.14
C TYR A 165 -20.91 22.78 -11.21
N GLN A 166 -19.77 23.45 -10.97
CA GLN A 166 -19.14 24.39 -11.91
C GLN A 166 -17.97 23.79 -12.73
N ALA A 167 -17.81 22.47 -12.73
CA ALA A 167 -16.74 21.82 -13.50
C ALA A 167 -16.95 22.01 -15.03
N PRO A 168 -15.86 22.15 -15.82
CA PRO A 168 -15.95 22.41 -17.25
C PRO A 168 -16.79 21.34 -17.97
N ALA A 169 -17.70 21.81 -18.84
CA ALA A 169 -18.51 20.96 -19.69
C ALA A 169 -17.61 20.27 -20.72
N ALA A 170 -17.50 18.95 -20.65
CA ALA A 170 -16.61 18.18 -21.52
C ALA A 170 -17.00 18.28 -22.99
N THR A 171 -16.08 18.85 -23.78
CA THR A 171 -15.80 18.37 -25.13
C THR A 171 -14.40 17.75 -25.24
N GLU A 172 -13.55 17.89 -24.21
CA GLU A 172 -12.18 17.37 -24.20
C GLU A 172 -11.91 16.46 -22.98
N PRO A 173 -11.02 15.45 -23.10
CA PRO A 173 -10.60 14.63 -21.96
C PRO A 173 -9.96 15.52 -20.90
N VAL A 174 -10.32 15.31 -19.62
CA VAL A 174 -9.78 16.10 -18.50
C VAL A 174 -8.25 15.96 -18.46
N ARG A 175 -7.56 17.05 -18.75
CA ARG A 175 -6.11 17.17 -18.63
C ARG A 175 -5.75 17.54 -17.20
N TRP A 176 -5.36 16.53 -16.42
CA TRP A 176 -5.03 16.73 -15.02
C TRP A 176 -3.91 17.74 -14.81
N ASP A 177 -2.94 17.80 -15.72
CA ASP A 177 -1.84 18.75 -15.65
C ASP A 177 -2.37 20.19 -15.69
N GLU A 178 -3.16 20.55 -16.71
CA GLU A 178 -3.79 21.88 -16.83
C GLU A 178 -4.71 22.21 -15.65
N LEU A 179 -5.53 21.25 -15.21
CA LEU A 179 -6.51 21.49 -14.15
C LEU A 179 -5.82 21.64 -12.78
N LEU A 180 -4.76 20.88 -12.51
CA LEU A 180 -3.99 20.99 -11.27
C LEU A 180 -3.01 22.17 -11.27
N ASP A 181 -2.43 22.52 -12.42
CA ASP A 181 -1.54 23.68 -12.55
C ASP A 181 -2.31 25.01 -12.52
N SER A 182 -3.62 24.99 -12.82
CA SER A 182 -4.51 26.15 -12.67
C SER A 182 -4.97 26.41 -11.24
N LEU A 183 -4.72 25.48 -10.31
CA LEU A 183 -5.03 25.70 -8.90
C LEU A 183 -3.93 26.54 -8.24
N PRO A 184 -4.29 27.50 -7.37
CA PRO A 184 -3.29 28.13 -6.51
C PRO A 184 -2.59 27.03 -5.71
N GLU A 185 -1.26 27.09 -5.59
CA GLU A 185 -0.53 26.21 -4.68
C GLU A 185 -1.21 26.29 -3.32
N THR A 186 -1.63 25.13 -2.77
CA THR A 186 -2.24 25.11 -1.44
C THR A 186 -1.24 25.74 -0.48
N PRO A 187 -1.56 26.90 0.13
CA PRO A 187 -0.62 27.55 1.02
C PRO A 187 -0.28 26.58 2.15
N ASP A 188 1.00 26.56 2.51
CA ASP A 188 1.50 25.74 3.61
C ASP A 188 0.64 26.01 4.85
N PRO A 189 0.06 25.01 5.52
CA PRO A 189 -0.75 25.23 6.72
C PRO A 189 -0.02 25.99 7.84
N GLU A 190 1.30 26.16 7.77
CA GLU A 190 2.12 26.95 8.69
C GLU A 190 2.32 28.42 8.26
N SER A 191 1.75 28.87 7.13
CA SER A 191 1.95 30.22 6.58
C SER A 191 0.91 31.27 7.04
N GLU A 192 -0.03 30.91 7.92
CA GLU A 192 -0.88 31.91 8.59
C GLU A 192 -0.12 32.56 9.76
N PRO A 193 0.07 33.90 9.76
CA PRO A 193 0.63 34.56 10.94
C PRO A 193 -0.37 34.38 12.08
N ARG A 194 0.08 33.76 13.18
CA ARG A 194 -0.65 33.80 14.45
C ARG A 194 -0.86 35.26 14.85
N ALA A 195 -2.09 35.73 14.67
CA ALA A 195 -2.56 37.00 15.21
C ALA A 195 -2.74 36.91 16.74
#